data_AF-A0A942M661-F1
#
_entry.id   AF-A0A942M661-F1
#
_cell.length_a   1.000
_cell.length_b   1.000
_cell.length_c   1.000
_cell.angle_alpha   90.00
_cell.angle_beta   90.00
_cell.angle_gamma   90.00
#
_symmetry.space_group_name_H-M   'P 1'
#
loop_
_entity.id
_entity.type
_entity.pdbx_description
1 polymer ?
#
loop_
_entity_poly.entity_id
_entity_poly.type
_entity_poly.pdbx_seq_one_letter_code
_entity_poly.pdbx_strand_id
1 'polypeptide(L)' 'MKRSHRKFTPEERLSIIQEVQREGTVEVSRKYNIAPSLLSKWKQRYLNSGVDGLKPQHKKIDPQVRLLEQENER' A
#
# COMPACT_ATOMS: atom_id res chain seq x y z
N MET A 1 10.59 -17.40 2.94
CA MET A 1 9.12 -17.26 2.88
C MET A 1 8.73 -16.56 1.59
N LYS A 2 7.88 -17.16 0.73
CA LYS A 2 7.41 -16.52 -0.51
C LYS A 2 6.53 -15.31 -0.13
N ARG A 3 6.98 -14.10 -0.44
CA ARG A 3 6.15 -12.89 -0.32
C ARG A 3 5.03 -13.00 -1.36
N SER A 4 3.85 -13.45 -0.93
CA SER A 4 2.66 -13.44 -1.78
C SER A 4 2.31 -11.99 -2.07
N HIS A 5 2.46 -11.57 -3.32
CA HIS A 5 2.05 -10.23 -3.75
C HIS A 5 0.52 -10.18 -3.79
N ARG A 6 -0.11 -9.94 -2.64
CA ARG A 6 -1.54 -9.65 -2.54
C ARG A 6 -1.83 -8.42 -3.41
N LYS A 7 -2.70 -8.58 -4.41
CA LYS A 7 -3.15 -7.45 -5.23
C LYS A 7 -4.37 -6.85 -4.55
N PHE A 8 -4.26 -5.58 -4.14
CA PHE A 8 -5.39 -4.80 -3.66
C PHE A 8 -5.93 -3.95 -4.79
N THR A 9 -7.25 -4.03 -4.99
CA THR A 9 -8.00 -3.13 -5.88
C THR A 9 -8.00 -1.70 -5.33
N PRO A 10 -8.20 -0.68 -6.17
CA PRO A 10 -8.31 0.71 -5.70
C PRO A 10 -9.42 0.90 -4.65
N GLU A 11 -10.53 0.18 -4.79
CA GLU A 11 -11.66 0.22 -3.84
C GLU A 11 -11.27 -0.36 -2.48
N GLU A 12 -10.62 -1.54 -2.46
CA GLU A 12 -10.09 -2.11 -1.21
C GLU A 12 -9.11 -1.18 -0.51
N ARG A 13 -8.19 -0.55 -1.25
CA ARG A 13 -7.24 0.42 -0.67
C ARG A 13 -7.95 1.59 -0.02
N LEU A 14 -9.04 2.05 -0.63
CA LEU A 14 -9.82 3.16 -0.12
C LEU A 14 -10.55 2.77 1.17
N SER A 15 -11.17 1.58 1.20
CA SER A 15 -11.77 1.01 2.41
C SER A 15 -10.73 0.90 3.54
N ILE A 16 -9.55 0.38 3.23
CA ILE A 16 -8.45 0.23 4.19
C ILE A 16 -8.00 1.59 4.74
N ILE A 17 -7.84 2.63 3.89
CA ILE A 17 -7.47 3.98 4.34
C ILE A 17 -8.55 4.55 5.28
N GLN A 18 -9.83 4.34 4.98
CA GLN A 18 -10.92 4.78 5.84
C GLN A 18 -10.93 4.05 7.17
N GLU A 19 -10.71 2.74 7.18
CA GLU A 19 -10.54 1.95 8.41
C GLU A 19 -9.35 2.43 9.23
N VAL A 20 -8.21 2.78 8.59
CA VAL A 20 -7.04 3.33 9.29
C VAL A 20 -7.38 4.62 10.03
N GLN A 21 -8.31 5.43 9.52
CA GLN A 21 -8.74 6.63 10.25
C GLN A 21 -9.62 6.33 11.47
N ARG A 22 -10.32 5.17 11.48
CA ARG A 22 -11.22 4.78 12.57
C ARG A 22 -10.53 3.90 13.62
N GLU A 23 -9.91 2.81 13.19
CA GLU A 23 -9.23 1.80 14.02
C GLU A 23 -7.74 2.11 14.24
N GLY A 24 -7.14 2.96 13.40
CA GLY A 24 -5.72 3.28 13.49
C GLY A 24 -4.83 2.34 12.66
N THR A 25 -3.62 2.83 12.35
CA THR A 25 -2.69 2.16 11.43
C THR A 25 -2.24 0.78 11.93
N VAL A 26 -2.08 0.60 13.24
CA VAL A 26 -1.54 -0.63 13.84
C VAL A 26 -2.54 -1.78 13.76
N GLU A 27 -3.80 -1.52 14.10
CA GLU A 27 -4.87 -2.53 14.06
C GLU A 27 -5.12 -2.98 12.63
N VAL A 28 -5.27 -2.02 11.71
CA VAL A 28 -5.50 -2.32 10.29
C VAL A 28 -4.30 -3.02 9.64
N SER A 29 -3.08 -2.62 10.00
CA SER A 29 -1.85 -3.31 9.58
C SER A 29 -1.86 -4.78 9.94
N ARG A 30 -2.28 -5.13 11.16
CA ARG A 30 -2.39 -6.52 11.62
C ARG A 30 -3.53 -7.27 10.93
N LYS A 31 -4.72 -6.65 10.84
CA LYS A 31 -5.93 -7.21 10.22
C LYS A 31 -5.73 -7.62 8.77
N TYR A 32 -5.10 -6.75 7.99
CA TYR A 32 -4.87 -6.97 6.56
C TYR A 32 -3.46 -7.49 6.24
N ASN A 33 -2.61 -7.68 7.24
CA ASN A 33 -1.19 -8.02 7.10
C ASN A 33 -0.44 -7.04 6.16
N ILE A 34 -0.70 -5.74 6.32
CA ILE A 34 -0.14 -4.67 5.50
C ILE A 34 0.91 -3.92 6.30
N ALA A 35 2.06 -3.61 5.70
CA ALA A 35 3.07 -2.79 6.36
C ALA A 35 2.53 -1.36 6.64
N PRO A 36 2.76 -0.79 7.83
CA PRO A 36 2.30 0.56 8.16
C PRO A 36 2.87 1.62 7.20
N SER A 37 4.09 1.41 6.69
CA SER A 37 4.71 2.25 5.65
C SER A 37 3.92 2.24 4.34
N LEU A 38 3.33 1.10 3.96
CA LEU A 38 2.49 0.99 2.76
C LEU A 38 1.16 1.76 2.94
N LEU A 39 0.55 1.67 4.12
CA LEU A 39 -0.65 2.45 4.46
C LEU A 39 -0.38 3.96 4.38
N SER A 40 0.75 4.41 4.91
CA SER A 40 1.19 5.82 4.79
C SER A 40 1.38 6.22 3.32
N LYS A 41 2.05 5.40 2.50
CA LYS A 41 2.19 5.65 1.05
C LYS A 41 0.83 5.77 0.36
N TRP A 42 -0.12 4.89 0.66
CA TRP A 42 -1.47 4.96 0.08
C TRP A 42 -2.22 6.22 0.53
N LYS A 43 -2.14 6.58 1.82
CA LYS A 43 -2.73 7.81 2.34
C LYS A 43 -2.17 9.05 1.63
N GLN A 44 -0.85 9.14 1.47
CA GLN A 44 -0.21 10.24 0.75
C GLN A 44 -0.66 10.32 -0.72
N ARG A 45 -0.71 9.19 -1.42
CA ARG A 45 -1.22 9.14 -2.81
C ARG A 45 -2.69 9.55 -2.91
N TYR A 46 -3.50 9.13 -1.95
CA TYR A 46 -4.90 9.54 -1.87
C TYR A 46 -5.05 11.04 -1.62
N LEU A 47 -4.23 11.62 -0.75
CA LEU A 47 -4.25 13.07 -0.51
C LEU A 47 -3.81 13.88 -1.75
N ASN A 48 -2.85 13.36 -2.52
CA ASN A 48 -2.32 14.06 -3.69
C ASN A 48 -3.19 13.93 -4.94
N SER A 49 -3.76 12.75 -5.18
CA SER A 49 -4.44 12.41 -6.45
C SER A 49 -5.80 11.73 -6.25
N GLY A 50 -6.34 11.75 -5.03
CA GLY A 50 -7.63 11.13 -4.69
C GLY A 50 -7.65 9.62 -4.96
N VAL A 51 -8.82 9.13 -5.37
CA VAL A 51 -9.03 7.72 -5.75
C VAL A 51 -8.15 7.31 -6.92
N ASP A 52 -7.80 8.24 -7.81
CA ASP A 52 -6.94 7.96 -8.96
C ASP A 52 -5.52 7.57 -8.54
N GLY A 53 -5.01 8.20 -7.47
CA GLY A 53 -3.72 7.85 -6.86
C GLY A 53 -3.67 6.45 -6.23
N LEU A 54 -4.82 5.84 -5.96
CA LEU A 54 -4.94 4.46 -5.45
C LEU A 54 -5.01 3.42 -6.55
N LYS A 55 -5.26 3.83 -7.81
CA LYS A 55 -5.26 2.89 -8.93
C LYS A 55 -3.86 2.28 -9.09
N PRO A 56 -3.78 0.99 -9.45
CA PRO A 56 -2.51 0.37 -9.77
C PRO A 56 -1.96 1.01 -11.05
N GLN A 57 -1.10 2.02 -10.89
CA GLN A 57 -0.29 2.57 -11.97
C GLN A 57 0.82 1.57 -12.30
N HIS A 58 0.44 0.40 -12.82
CA HIS A 58 1.39 -0.55 -13.38
C HIS A 58 1.87 0.00 -14.73
N LYS A 59 2.91 0.86 -14.72
CA LYS A 59 3.92 0.72 -15.78
C LYS A 59 4.56 -0.65 -15.54
N LYS A 60 4.64 -1.49 -16.57
CA LYS A 60 5.45 -2.72 -16.54
C LYS A 60 6.89 -2.27 -16.27
N ILE A 61 7.27 -2.17 -15.01
CA ILE A 61 8.63 -1.90 -14.60
C ILE A 61 9.14 -3.25 -14.15
N ASP A 62 10.16 -3.72 -14.85
CA ASP A 62 10.83 -5.00 -14.66
C ASP A 62 11.01 -5.38 -13.18
N PRO A 63 10.89 -6.67 -12.85
CA PRO A 63 10.93 -7.18 -11.48
C PRO A 63 12.20 -6.80 -10.70
N GLN A 64 13.24 -6.32 -11.36
CA GLN A 64 14.49 -5.84 -10.76
C GLN A 64 14.30 -4.55 -9.93
N VAL A 65 13.37 -3.65 -10.29
CA VAL A 65 13.26 -2.33 -9.65
C VAL A 65 12.60 -2.40 -8.27
N ARG A 66 11.75 -3.42 -8.02
CA ARG A 66 11.06 -3.59 -6.74
C ARG A 66 11.94 -4.18 -5.63
N LEU A 67 13.02 -4.88 -5.98
CA LEU A 67 13.99 -5.40 -5.02
C LEU A 67 14.85 -4.28 -4.42
N LEU A 68 15.06 -3.18 -5.14
CA LEU A 68 15.88 -2.05 -4.68
C LEU A 68 15.23 -1.19 -3.58
N GLU A 69 13.90 -1.06 -3.52
CA GLU A 69 13.26 -0.22 -2.47
C GLU A 69 13.33 -0.84 -1.08
N GLN A 70 13.58 -2.16 -0.97
CA GLN A 70 13.64 -2.85 0.31
C GLN A 70 15.07 -2.99 0.88
N GLU A 71 16.08 -2.60 0.12
CA GLU A 71 17.50 -2.55 0.54
C GLU A 71 17.94 -1.17 1.06
N ASN A 72 17.01 -0.22 1.27
CA ASN A 72 17.33 1.14 1.70
C ASN A 72 16.73 1.57 3.06
N GLU A 73 16.08 0.65 3.79
CA GLU A 73 15.76 0.83 5.22
C GLU A 73 16.76 0.01 6.06
N ARG A 74 18.05 0.22 5.81
CA ARG A 74 19.14 -0.38 6.59
C ARG A 74 19.46 0.47 7.81
#